data_AF-A0A9E2B878-F1
#
_entry.id   AF-A0A9E2B878-F1
#
_cell.length_a   1.000
_cell.length_b   1.000
_cell.length_c   1.000
_cell.angle_alpha   90.00
_cell.angle_beta   90.00
_cell.angle_gamma   90.00
#
_symmetry.space_group_name_H-M   'P 1'
#
loop_
_entity.id
_entity.type
_entity.pdbx_description
1 polymer ?
#
loop_
_entity_poly.entity_id
_entity_poly.type
_entity_poly.pdbx_seq_one_letter_code
_entity_poly.pdbx_strand_id
1 'polypeptide(L)'
;MKFGVLVNEGPYTHQASDSAYHFTEAALRAGHEVVRVFFYHDGVNNGTRLSVPPQDDRNISERWSALGQKYDLELILCVAAAQRRGLLDEDEAKR
;
A
#
# COMPACT_ATOMS: atom_id res chain seq x y z
N MET A 1 -16.41 7.88 -11.05
CA MET A 1 -15.80 6.79 -11.85
C MET A 1 -15.40 5.66 -10.91
N LYS A 2 -15.03 4.49 -11.44
CA LYS A 2 -14.42 3.40 -10.66
C LYS A 2 -12.94 3.29 -11.02
N PHE A 3 -12.06 3.27 -10.03
CA PHE A 3 -10.62 3.15 -10.21
C PHE A 3 -10.08 1.88 -9.58
N GLY A 4 -9.13 1.25 -10.26
CA GLY A 4 -8.16 0.34 -9.64
C GLY A 4 -6.80 1.01 -9.64
N VAL A 5 -6.12 1.01 -8.50
CA VAL A 5 -4.81 1.66 -8.36
C VAL A 5 -3.74 0.59 -8.23
N LEU A 6 -2.72 0.63 -9.08
CA LEU A 6 -1.58 -0.29 -9.06
C LEU A 6 -0.33 0.45 -8.58
N VAL A 7 0.32 -0.08 -7.54
CA VAL A 7 1.57 0.46 -7.00
C VAL A 7 2.67 -0.57 -7.19
N ASN A 8 3.64 -0.26 -8.04
CA ASN A 8 4.71 -1.20 -8.41
C ASN A 8 6.02 -1.01 -7.62
N GLU A 9 6.20 0.14 -6.97
CA GLU A 9 7.46 0.49 -6.32
C GLU A 9 7.34 0.52 -4.78
N GLY A 10 8.44 0.15 -4.12
CA GLY A 10 8.54 0.20 -2.67
C GLY A 10 8.50 1.62 -2.09
N PRO A 11 8.14 1.78 -0.81
CA PRO A 11 8.11 3.06 -0.14
C PRO A 11 9.51 3.66 -0.01
N TYR A 12 9.59 4.99 0.07
CA TYR A 12 10.80 5.81 0.29
C TYR A 12 11.87 5.79 -0.83
N THR A 13 12.06 4.69 -1.55
CA THR A 13 12.99 4.62 -2.69
C THR A 13 12.46 5.37 -3.92
N HIS A 14 11.16 5.24 -4.18
CA HIS A 14 10.48 5.92 -5.28
C HIS A 14 9.24 6.64 -4.76
N GLN A 15 8.92 7.79 -5.35
CA GLN A 15 7.73 8.58 -5.00
C GLN A 15 6.41 7.90 -5.43
N ALA A 16 6.45 6.76 -6.14
CA ALA A 16 5.25 6.14 -6.69
C ALA A 16 4.18 5.84 -5.63
N SER A 17 4.59 5.44 -4.42
CA SER A 17 3.65 5.20 -3.31
C SER A 17 3.00 6.50 -2.81
N ASP A 18 3.77 7.57 -2.62
CA ASP A 18 3.23 8.88 -2.23
C ASP A 18 2.27 9.43 -3.30
N SER A 19 2.64 9.34 -4.58
CA SER A 19 1.78 9.76 -5.70
C SER A 19 0.48 8.96 -5.77
N ALA A 20 0.55 7.64 -5.60
CA ALA A 20 -0.63 6.78 -5.57
C ALA A 20 -1.52 7.06 -4.35
N TYR A 21 -0.93 7.37 -3.19
CA TYR A 21 -1.65 7.74 -1.98
C TYR A 21 -2.46 9.03 -2.21
N HIS A 22 -1.81 10.09 -2.70
CA HIS A 22 -2.48 11.36 -2.95
C HIS A 22 -3.54 11.27 -4.04
N PHE A 23 -3.31 10.51 -5.11
CA PHE A 23 -4.32 10.24 -6.12
C PHE A 23 -5.53 9.52 -5.52
N THR A 24 -5.29 8.45 -4.76
CA THR A 24 -6.35 7.65 -4.13
C THR A 24 -7.19 8.49 -3.19
N GLU A 25 -6.54 9.26 -2.31
CA GLU A 25 -7.24 10.16 -1.38
C GLU A 25 -8.06 11.23 -2.14
N ALA A 26 -7.48 11.86 -3.16
CA ALA A 26 -8.18 12.87 -3.96
C ALA A 26 -9.39 12.28 -4.70
N ALA A 27 -9.24 11.10 -5.31
CA ALA A 27 -10.33 10.41 -5.99
C ALA A 27 -11.48 10.06 -5.04
N LEU A 28 -11.16 9.53 -3.85
CA LEU A 28 -12.15 9.23 -2.81
C LEU A 28 -12.87 10.50 -2.33
N ARG A 29 -12.12 11.59 -2.08
CA ARG A 29 -12.69 12.90 -1.69
C ARG A 29 -13.58 13.50 -2.78
N ALA A 30 -13.28 13.24 -4.05
CA ALA A 30 -14.10 13.66 -5.20
C ALA A 30 -15.36 12.79 -5.41
N GLY A 31 -15.63 11.82 -4.52
CA GLY A 31 -16.79 10.94 -4.61
C GLY A 31 -16.63 9.86 -5.69
N HIS A 32 -15.40 9.56 -6.13
CA HIS A 32 -15.13 8.40 -6.96
C HIS A 32 -14.96 7.14 -6.11
N GLU A 33 -15.29 6.00 -6.71
CA GLU A 33 -15.05 4.70 -6.10
C GLU A 33 -13.63 4.24 -6.45
N VAL A 34 -12.83 3.96 -5.43
CA VAL A 34 -11.57 3.22 -5.60
C VAL A 34 -11.85 1.79 -5.17
N VAL A 35 -11.95 0.89 -6.14
CA VAL A 35 -12.33 -0.52 -5.91
C VAL A 35 -11.30 -1.21 -5.03
N ARG A 36 -10.01 -0.96 -5.31
CA ARG A 36 -8.87 -1.43 -4.51
C ARG A 36 -7.58 -0.74 -4.89
N VAL A 37 -6.62 -0.83 -3.98
CA VAL A 37 -5.21 -0.57 -4.24
C VAL A 37 -4.47 -1.90 -4.23
N PHE A 38 -3.81 -2.23 -5.34
CA PHE A 38 -3.04 -3.45 -5.51
C PHE A 38 -1.55 -3.13 -5.53
N PHE A 39 -0.80 -3.75 -4.64
CA PHE A 39 0.64 -3.59 -4.51
C PHE A 39 1.34 -4.78 -5.18
N TYR A 40 2.16 -4.48 -6.19
CA TYR A 40 2.89 -5.47 -6.97
C TYR A 40 4.36 -5.11 -7.12
N HIS A 41 5.19 -6.01 -7.64
CA HIS A 41 6.65 -5.86 -7.69
C HIS A 41 7.21 -5.41 -6.32
N ASP A 42 7.99 -4.33 -6.26
CA ASP A 42 8.54 -3.79 -5.01
C ASP A 42 7.47 -3.07 -4.17
N GLY A 43 6.32 -2.78 -4.76
CA GLY A 43 5.16 -2.18 -4.11
C GLY A 43 4.66 -2.96 -2.91
N VAL A 44 4.88 -4.29 -2.85
CA VAL A 44 4.51 -5.08 -1.67
C VAL A 44 5.19 -4.60 -0.39
N ASN A 45 6.36 -3.97 -0.48
CA ASN A 45 7.08 -3.42 0.66
C ASN A 45 6.34 -2.27 1.37
N ASN A 46 5.28 -1.70 0.77
CA ASN A 46 4.41 -0.73 1.42
C ASN A 46 3.59 -1.35 2.57
N GLY A 47 3.38 -2.68 2.55
CA GLY A 47 2.60 -3.41 3.55
C GLY A 47 3.39 -3.96 4.74
N THR A 48 4.69 -3.65 4.86
CA THR A 48 5.49 -4.12 5.99
C THR A 48 5.11 -3.44 7.31
N ARG A 49 4.99 -4.22 8.39
CA ARG A 49 4.77 -3.70 9.75
C ARG A 49 6.06 -3.35 10.49
N LEU A 50 7.21 -3.53 9.84
CA LEU A 50 8.53 -3.37 10.45
C LEU A 50 9.20 -2.03 10.10
N SER A 51 8.53 -1.17 9.33
CA SER A 51 9.05 0.15 8.96
C SER A 51 9.04 1.08 10.18
N VAL A 52 10.20 1.67 10.49
CA VAL A 52 10.35 2.69 11.53
C VAL A 52 11.07 3.91 10.91
N PRO A 53 10.35 4.73 10.12
CA PRO A 53 10.93 5.93 9.50
C PRO A 53 11.28 6.99 10.57
N PRO A 54 12.05 8.04 10.21
CA PRO A 54 12.26 9.20 11.08
C PRO A 54 10.95 9.81 11.58
N GLN A 55 10.92 10.25 12.83
CA GLN A 55 9.70 10.76 13.49
C GLN A 55 9.15 12.05 12.87
N ASP A 56 10.02 12.81 12.20
CA ASP A 56 9.70 14.05 11.48
C ASP A 56 9.31 13.81 10.03
N ASP A 57 9.25 12.55 9.59
CA ASP A 57 8.86 12.16 8.25
C ASP A 57 7.55 11.34 8.25
N ARG A 58 7.01 11.15 7.05
CA ARG A 58 5.80 10.36 6.81
C ARG A 58 6.05 8.88 7.06
N ASN A 59 5.17 8.23 7.82
CA ASN A 59 5.07 6.78 7.80
C ASN A 59 4.10 6.32 6.71
N ILE A 60 4.66 5.86 5.57
CA ILE A 60 3.88 5.47 4.39
C ILE A 60 2.95 4.29 4.69
N SER A 61 3.40 3.29 5.46
CA SER A 61 2.59 2.11 5.77
C SER A 61 1.38 2.49 6.64
N GLU A 62 1.62 3.27 7.70
CA GLU A 62 0.55 3.76 8.57
C GLU A 62 -0.44 4.66 7.82
N ARG A 63 0.04 5.51 6.91
CA ARG A 63 -0.82 6.36 6.07
C ARG A 63 -1.75 5.53 5.20
N TRP A 64 -1.23 4.48 4.54
CA TRP A 64 -2.06 3.57 3.77
C TRP A 64 -3.08 2.86 4.66
N SER A 65 -2.67 2.31 5.80
CA SER A 65 -3.59 1.66 6.75
C SER A 65 -4.70 2.60 7.24
N ALA A 66 -4.36 3.85 7.58
CA ALA A 66 -5.33 4.85 8.03
C ALA A 66 -6.32 5.24 6.92
N LEU A 67 -5.86 5.37 5.67
CA LEU A 67 -6.74 5.62 4.53
C LEU A 67 -7.67 4.43 4.25
N GLY A 68 -7.11 3.21 4.34
CA GLY A 68 -7.84 1.94 4.28
C GLY A 68 -9.01 1.91 5.26
N GLN A 69 -8.74 2.18 6.53
CA GLN A 69 -9.76 2.21 7.59
C GLN A 69 -10.79 3.32 7.39
N LYS A 70 -10.34 4.52 7.00
CA LYS A 70 -11.22 5.69 6.85
C LYS A 70 -12.27 5.53 5.75
N TYR A 71 -11.90 4.86 4.66
CA TYR A 71 -12.74 4.74 3.46
C TYR A 71 -13.22 3.31 3.18
N ASP A 72 -13.01 2.37 4.11
CA ASP A 72 -13.27 0.93 3.91
C ASP A 72 -12.64 0.41 2.59
N LEU A 73 -11.39 0.80 2.36
CA LEU A 73 -10.67 0.55 1.12
C LEU A 73 -9.81 -0.71 1.21
N GLU A 74 -9.99 -1.61 0.23
CA GLU A 74 -9.17 -2.82 0.09
C GLU A 74 -7.72 -2.48 -0.32
N LEU A 75 -6.77 -2.89 0.51
CA LEU A 75 -5.33 -2.78 0.26
C LEU A 75 -4.74 -4.19 0.11
N ILE A 76 -4.39 -4.58 -1.12
CA ILE A 76 -4.04 -5.97 -1.45
C ILE A 76 -2.57 -6.06 -1.83
N LEU A 77 -1.82 -6.93 -1.14
CA LEU A 77 -0.45 -7.30 -1.52
C LEU A 77 -0.49 -8.54 -2.42
N CYS A 78 0.23 -8.53 -3.53
CA CYS A 78 0.41 -9.75 -4.32
C CYS A 78 1.22 -10.80 -3.56
N VAL A 79 0.59 -11.94 -3.25
CA VAL A 79 1.21 -13.05 -2.50
C VAL A 79 2.55 -13.51 -3.08
N ALA A 80 2.63 -13.74 -4.39
CA ALA A 80 3.85 -14.23 -5.03
C ALA A 80 4.99 -13.19 -5.01
N ALA A 81 4.66 -11.89 -5.09
CA ALA A 81 5.65 -10.82 -5.01
C ALA A 81 6.10 -10.57 -3.57
N ALA A 82 5.18 -10.69 -2.60
CA ALA A 82 5.43 -10.59 -1.18
C ALA A 82 6.38 -11.70 -0.70
N GLN A 83 6.09 -12.96 -1.04
CA GLN A 83 6.94 -14.11 -0.72
C GLN A 83 8.38 -13.94 -1.23
N ARG A 84 8.54 -13.53 -2.50
CA ARG A 84 9.88 -13.28 -3.09
C ARG A 84 10.67 -12.15 -2.40
N ARG A 85 10.00 -11.32 -1.60
CA ARG A 85 10.58 -10.17 -0.88
C ARG A 85 10.58 -10.35 0.65
N GLY A 86 10.25 -11.55 1.13
CA GLY A 86 10.27 -11.86 2.55
C GLY A 86 9.09 -11.29 3.35
N LEU A 87 8.00 -10.91 2.68
CA LEU A 87 6.74 -10.56 3.33
C LEU A 87 5.84 -11.79 3.38
N LEU A 88 5.71 -12.34 4.58
CA LEU A 88 4.97 -13.57 4.86
C LEU A 88 3.91 -13.28 5.92
N ASP A 89 2.75 -13.89 5.77
CA ASP A 89 1.81 -14.05 6.88
C ASP A 89 2.20 -15.27 7.72
N GLU A 90 1.42 -15.57 8.76
CA GLU A 90 1.72 -16.66 9.69
C GLU A 90 1.66 -18.05 9.03
N ASP A 91 0.86 -18.21 7.97
CA ASP A 91 0.68 -19.49 7.29
C ASP A 91 1.82 -19.72 6.30
N GLU A 92 2.17 -18.72 5.48
CA GLU A 92 3.29 -18.79 4.55
C GLU A 92 4.65 -18.85 5.26
N ALA A 93 4.77 -18.32 6.49
CA ALA A 93 5.99 -18.44 7.28
C ALA A 93 6.25 -19.87 7.82
N LYS A 94 5.24 -20.74 7.86
CA LYS A 94 5.34 -22.12 8.37
C LYS A 94 5.52 -23.17 7.28
N ARG A 95 5.34 -22.79 6.01
CA ARG A 95 5.40 -23.66 4.85
C ARG A 95 6.83 -23.95 4.41
#